data_AF-W9T5Z8-F1
#
_entry.id   AF-W9T5Z8-F1
#
_cell.length_a   1.000
_cell.length_b   1.000
_cell.length_c   1.000
_cell.angle_alpha   90.00
_cell.angle_beta   90.00
_cell.angle_gamma   90.00
#
_symmetry.space_group_name_H-M   'P 1'
#
loop_
_entity.id
_entity.type
_entity.pdbx_description
1 polymer ?
#
loop_
_entity_poly.entity_id
_entity_poly.type
_entity_poly.pdbx_seq_one_letter_code
_entity_poly.pdbx_strand_id
1 'polypeptide(L)'
;MPDLEVVVDECICEGHKVVTSSTVMGTLAMPLLGYPASDKILAIAAMSVWTLNPAGDIEEITTLIDLEGVRLQLGIDPPLGALLPPT
;
A
#
# COMPACT_ATOMS: atom_id res chain seq x y z
N MET A 1 -11.41 0.46 -6.87
CA MET A 1 -10.60 -0.16 -7.93
C MET A 1 -11.30 -1.44 -8.34
N PRO A 2 -12.17 -1.42 -9.36
CA PRO A 2 -12.89 -2.62 -9.81
C PRO A 2 -11.96 -3.66 -10.46
N ASP A 3 -10.79 -3.21 -10.90
CA ASP A 3 -9.68 -3.95 -11.49
C ASP A 3 -8.52 -4.15 -10.50
N LEU A 4 -8.82 -4.15 -9.19
CA LEU A 4 -7.79 -4.32 -8.15
C LEU A 4 -7.13 -5.70 -8.26
N GLU A 5 -5.81 -5.71 -8.38
CA GLU A 5 -4.98 -6.91 -8.31
C GLU A 5 -3.96 -6.76 -7.17
N VAL A 6 -3.71 -7.85 -6.44
CA VAL A 6 -2.67 -7.90 -5.42
C VAL A 6 -1.68 -8.98 -5.81
N VAL A 7 -0.45 -8.57 -6.09
CA VAL A 7 0.66 -9.48 -6.38
C VAL A 7 1.48 -9.63 -5.11
N VAL A 8 1.67 -10.87 -4.65
CA VAL A 8 2.59 -11.15 -3.54
C VAL A 8 3.98 -11.31 -4.10
N ASP A 9 4.84 -10.35 -3.79
CA ASP A 9 6.24 -10.31 -4.25
C ASP A 9 7.11 -11.26 -3.43
N GLU A 10 6.89 -11.29 -2.11
CA GLU A 10 7.62 -12.15 -1.19
C GLU A 10 6.72 -12.57 -0.02
N CYS A 11 6.94 -13.78 0.49
CA CYS A 11 6.27 -14.32 1.67
C CYS A 11 7.28 -15.08 2.53
N ILE A 12 7.47 -14.60 3.75
CA ILE A 12 8.34 -15.23 4.75
C ILE A 12 7.51 -15.58 5.98
N CYS A 13 7.87 -16.67 6.66
CA CYS A 13 7.18 -17.12 7.86
C CYS A 13 8.16 -17.44 8.99
N GLU A 14 7.76 -17.09 10.21
CA GLU A 14 8.45 -17.46 11.43
C GLU A 14 7.42 -17.81 12.52
N GLY A 15 7.37 -19.08 12.91
CA GLY A 15 6.39 -19.58 13.86
C GLY A 15 4.95 -19.36 13.37
N HIS A 16 4.20 -18.54 14.09
CA HIS A 16 2.80 -18.20 13.80
C HIS A 16 2.64 -16.82 13.15
N LYS A 17 3.76 -16.19 12.73
CA LYS A 17 3.75 -14.91 12.02
C LYS A 17 4.18 -15.13 10.57
N VAL A 18 3.47 -14.48 9.66
CA VAL A 18 3.79 -14.42 8.24
C VAL A 18 4.01 -12.96 7.89
N VAL A 19 5.01 -12.66 7.08
CA VAL A 19 5.21 -11.34 6.50
C VAL A 19 5.14 -11.46 5.00
N THR A 20 4.33 -10.62 4.37
CA THR A 20 4.21 -10.55 2.92
C THR A 20 4.59 -9.17 2.42
N SER A 21 5.50 -9.09 1.46
CA SER A 21 5.62 -7.93 0.58
C SER A 21 4.69 -8.12 -0.60
N SER A 22 3.95 -7.08 -0.97
CA SER A 22 2.96 -7.14 -2.04
C SER A 22 2.86 -5.82 -2.78
N THR A 23 2.47 -5.90 -4.05
CA THR A 23 2.14 -4.76 -4.89
C THR A 23 0.65 -4.79 -5.20
N VAL A 24 -0.08 -3.77 -4.74
CA VAL A 24 -1.51 -3.58 -4.99
C VAL A 24 -1.68 -2.65 -6.19
N MET A 25 -2.30 -3.15 -7.26
CA MET A 25 -2.48 -2.40 -8.50
C MET A 25 -3.95 -2.20 -8.82
N GLY A 26 -4.29 -1.10 -9.48
CA GLY A 26 -5.63 -0.88 -10.02
C GLY A 26 -5.91 0.57 -10.39
N THR A 27 -7.04 0.80 -11.05
CA THR A 27 -7.51 2.14 -11.46
C THR A 27 -8.31 2.79 -10.34
N LEU A 28 -7.89 4.00 -9.91
CA LEU A 28 -8.56 4.76 -8.85
C LEU A 28 -9.88 5.40 -9.33
N ALA A 29 -10.83 4.59 -9.77
CA ALA A 29 -12.13 5.06 -10.30
C ALA A 29 -13.03 5.77 -9.25
N MET A 30 -12.70 5.66 -7.96
CA MET A 30 -13.44 6.29 -6.85
C MET A 30 -12.45 6.89 -5.85
N PRO A 31 -12.83 7.96 -5.13
CA PRO A 31 -11.98 8.55 -4.09
C PRO A 31 -11.59 7.53 -3.01
N LEU A 32 -10.33 7.56 -2.57
CA LEU A 32 -9.81 6.64 -1.56
C LEU A 32 -8.78 7.37 -0.69
N LEU A 33 -8.85 7.20 0.64
CA LEU A 33 -7.88 7.76 1.60
C LEU A 33 -7.64 9.29 1.46
N GLY A 34 -8.68 10.04 1.07
CA GLY A 34 -8.59 11.49 0.84
C GLY A 34 -8.06 11.90 -0.54
N TYR A 35 -7.67 10.94 -1.38
CA TYR A 35 -7.30 11.19 -2.77
C TYR A 35 -8.55 11.20 -3.67
N PRO A 36 -8.65 12.15 -4.62
CA PRO A 36 -9.74 12.16 -5.59
C PRO A 36 -9.65 10.97 -6.54
N ALA A 37 -10.76 10.63 -7.17
CA ALA A 37 -10.76 9.65 -8.25
C ALA A 37 -9.80 10.09 -9.39
N SER A 38 -9.19 9.13 -10.05
CA SER A 38 -8.27 9.32 -11.16
C SER A 38 -8.35 8.14 -12.11
N ASP A 39 -8.26 8.42 -13.41
CA ASP A 39 -8.17 7.38 -14.46
C ASP A 39 -6.75 6.78 -14.57
N LYS A 40 -5.85 7.12 -13.62
CA LYS A 40 -4.50 6.56 -13.54
C LYS A 40 -4.53 5.19 -12.87
N ILE A 41 -3.68 4.30 -13.37
CA ILE A 41 -3.32 3.05 -12.70
C ILE A 41 -2.35 3.41 -11.58
N LEU A 42 -2.67 2.96 -10.37
CA LEU A 42 -1.77 3.02 -9.23
C LEU A 42 -1.14 1.66 -9.00
N ALA A 43 0.14 1.65 -8.62
CA ALA A 43 0.84 0.50 -8.07
C ALA A 43 1.37 0.87 -6.69
N ILE A 44 0.86 0.20 -5.66
CA ILE A 44 1.09 0.57 -4.26
C ILE A 44 1.83 -0.56 -3.57
N ALA A 45 3.04 -0.28 -3.10
CA ALA A 45 3.78 -1.21 -2.28
C ALA A 45 3.12 -1.34 -0.90
N ALA A 46 2.91 -2.58 -0.47
CA ALA A 46 2.30 -2.91 0.81
C ALA A 46 3.06 -4.05 1.49
N MET A 47 3.34 -3.87 2.78
CA MET A 47 3.91 -4.91 3.65
C MET A 47 2.88 -5.29 4.70
N SER A 48 2.51 -6.56 4.76
CA SER A 48 1.56 -7.06 5.75
C SER A 48 2.23 -8.05 6.69
N VAL A 49 1.96 -7.90 7.99
CA VAL A 49 2.29 -8.88 9.03
C VAL A 49 1.00 -9.56 9.45
N TRP A 50 0.95 -10.88 9.29
CA TRP A 50 -0.17 -11.74 9.63
C TRP A 50 0.18 -12.53 10.87
N THR A 51 -0.69 -12.53 11.89
CA THR A 51 -0.60 -13.41 13.04
C THR A 51 -1.66 -14.49 12.88
N LEU A 52 -1.25 -15.76 12.91
CA LEU A 52 -2.14 -16.91 12.80
C LEU A 52 -2.37 -17.56 14.17
N ASN A 53 -3.59 -18.03 14.42
CA ASN A 53 -3.91 -18.82 15.60
C ASN A 53 -3.42 -20.29 15.41
N PRO A 54 -3.45 -21.13 16.45
CA PRO A 54 -3.04 -22.55 16.34
C PRO A 54 -3.89 -23.40 15.38
N ALA A 55 -5.10 -22.97 15.03
CA ALA A 55 -5.95 -23.63 14.02
C ALA A 55 -5.58 -23.22 12.58
N GLY A 56 -4.70 -22.23 12.42
CA GLY A 56 -4.27 -21.69 11.13
C GLY A 56 -5.12 -20.52 10.62
N ASP A 57 -6.11 -20.05 11.40
CA ASP A 57 -6.89 -18.88 11.02
C ASP A 57 -6.12 -17.59 11.29
N ILE A 58 -6.47 -16.55 10.54
CA ILE A 58 -5.92 -15.21 10.75
C ILE A 58 -6.51 -14.63 12.04
N GLU A 59 -5.64 -14.36 13.02
CA GLU A 59 -5.97 -13.67 14.26
C GLU A 59 -5.82 -12.14 14.11
N GLU A 60 -4.77 -11.70 13.41
CA GLU A 60 -4.47 -10.28 13.20
C GLU A 60 -3.77 -10.05 11.86
N ILE A 61 -4.05 -8.92 11.22
CA ILE A 61 -3.29 -8.41 10.07
C ILE A 61 -2.96 -6.95 10.31
N THR A 62 -1.69 -6.60 10.20
CA THR A 62 -1.23 -5.21 10.15
C THR A 62 -0.58 -4.95 8.80
N THR A 63 -1.08 -3.97 8.05
CA THR A 63 -0.58 -3.63 6.71
C THR A 63 -0.03 -2.21 6.69
N LEU A 64 1.23 -2.06 6.29
CA LEU A 64 1.87 -0.81 5.93
C LEU A 64 1.69 -0.59 4.42
N ILE A 65 1.34 0.63 4.03
CA ILE A 65 1.08 1.01 2.64
C ILE A 65 1.88 2.27 2.32
N ASP A 66 2.54 2.30 1.16
CA ASP A 66 3.28 3.48 0.68
C ASP A 66 2.34 4.55 0.11
N LEU A 67 1.83 5.43 0.98
CA LEU A 67 0.99 6.56 0.58
C LEU A 67 1.76 7.68 -0.12
N GLU A 68 3.06 7.78 0.10
CA GLU A 68 3.88 8.79 -0.57
C GLU A 68 4.08 8.41 -2.04
N GLY A 69 4.33 7.13 -2.32
CA GLY A 69 4.33 6.59 -3.67
C GLY A 69 2.99 6.80 -4.40
N VAL A 70 1.85 6.66 -3.70
CA VAL A 70 0.53 6.99 -4.26
C VAL A 70 0.45 8.47 -4.64
N ARG A 71 0.88 9.35 -3.73
CA ARG A 71 0.86 10.81 -3.93
C ARG A 71 1.64 11.22 -5.19
N LEU A 72 2.84 10.69 -5.34
CA LEU A 72 3.70 10.93 -6.50
C LEU A 72 3.07 10.42 -7.81
N GLN A 73 2.48 9.22 -7.82
CA GLN A 73 1.81 8.67 -9.01
C GLN A 73 0.59 9.50 -9.43
N LEU A 74 -0.16 10.02 -8.46
CA LEU A 74 -1.27 10.93 -8.73
C LEU A 74 -0.81 12.30 -9.24
N GLY A 75 0.48 12.64 -9.11
CA GLY A 75 1.02 13.96 -9.48
C GLY A 75 0.62 15.04 -8.50
N ILE A 76 0.39 14.66 -7.24
CA ILE A 76 0.15 15.59 -6.15
C ILE A 76 1.54 16.04 -5.68
N ASP A 77 1.97 17.21 -6.14
CA ASP A 77 3.29 17.73 -5.79
C ASP A 77 3.48 17.83 -4.26
N PRO A 78 4.67 17.51 -3.72
CA PRO A 78 5.02 17.96 -2.38
C PRO A 78 4.90 19.49 -2.35
N PRO A 79 4.45 20.10 -1.23
CA PRO A 79 4.44 21.55 -1.13
C PRO A 79 5.84 22.07 -1.46
N LEU A 80 5.92 22.94 -2.47
CA LEU A 80 7.14 23.53 -3.05
C LEU A 80 8.13 24.06 -2.00
N GLY A 81 7.68 24.31 -0.77
CA GLY A 81 8.48 24.81 0.35
C GLY A 81 9.37 23.81 1.08
N ALA A 82 9.31 22.50 0.80
CA ALA A 82 10.17 21.50 1.48
C ALA A 82 11.57 21.33 0.84
N LEU A 83 11.81 21.90 -0.34
CA LEU A 83 13.04 21.72 -1.12
C LEU A 83 14.02 22.91 -1.04
N LEU A 84 13.69 23.96 -0.29
CA LEU A 84 14.60 25.09 -0.05
C LEU A 84 15.21 24.98 1.35
N PRO A 85 16.54 24.99 1.51
CA PRO A 85 17.16 25.13 2.83
C PRO A 85 16.82 26.52 3.41
N PRO A 86 16.73 26.66 4.75
CA PRO A 86 16.50 27.96 5.38
C PRO A 86 17.68 28.89 5.05
N THR A 87 17.37 30.06 4.49
CA THR A 87 18.30 31.19 4.28
C THR A 87 18.70 31.84 5.58
#